data_AF-A0A8H5M818-F1
#
_entry.id   AF-A0A8H5M818-F1
#
_cell.length_a   1.000
_cell.length_b   1.000
_cell.length_c   1.000
_cell.angle_alpha   90.00
_cell.angle_beta   90.00
_cell.angle_gamma   90.00
#
_symmetry.space_group_name_H-M   'P 1'
#
loop_
_entity.id
_entity.type
_entity.pdbx_description
1 polymer ?
#
loop_
_entity_poly.entity_id
_entity_poly.type
_entity_poly.pdbx_seq_one_letter_code
_entity_poly.pdbx_strand_id
1 'polypeptide(L)'
;MSTSAKQNVTGSYADTVRSLNAPDIHGDLDNACGQLALTAVNLLENFDYIAKQLHTIDLLRLASPFKPQWDSLRKDFKDVLWNFRSNAGFISGRLKMFCTVVLPLTARNASTSRSHDEKLQVLRSFMSISADHAAITRTLVGNAMKFTKALNTFHTDFLKFASQRVTAGQRELRELAQKLTDLESNVRQYVTLIATTMSFNDLFPIDCVKQMGTFQIRM
;
A
#
# COMPACT_ATOMS: atom_id res chain seq x y z
N MET A 1 -14.60 0.52 40.07
CA MET A 1 -14.68 1.61 39.07
C MET A 1 -13.27 2.10 38.80
N SER A 2 -12.61 1.57 37.77
CA SER A 2 -11.25 2.01 37.39
C SER A 2 -11.37 3.03 36.27
N THR A 3 -10.90 4.24 36.56
CA THR A 3 -10.78 5.32 35.58
C THR A 3 -9.59 5.02 34.66
N SER A 4 -9.91 4.80 33.39
CA SER A 4 -8.95 4.71 32.29
C SER A 4 -8.28 6.07 32.10
N ALA A 5 -7.00 6.17 32.44
CA ALA A 5 -6.18 7.31 32.11
C ALA A 5 -5.87 7.27 30.60
N LYS A 6 -6.44 8.21 29.84
CA LYS A 6 -5.99 8.52 28.48
C LYS A 6 -4.53 8.95 28.58
N GLN A 7 -3.64 8.08 28.14
CA GLN A 7 -2.21 8.37 28.03
C GLN A 7 -2.03 9.35 26.87
N ASN A 8 -2.02 10.65 27.19
CA ASN A 8 -1.62 11.69 26.25
C ASN A 8 -0.12 11.51 25.97
N VAL A 9 0.22 10.94 24.82
CA VAL A 9 1.60 10.90 24.33
C VAL A 9 1.95 12.31 23.80
N THR A 10 2.35 13.20 24.71
CA THR A 10 3.11 14.41 24.36
C THR A 10 4.59 14.11 24.54
N GLY A 11 5.16 13.33 23.63
CA GLY A 11 6.61 13.12 23.56
C GLY A 11 7.31 14.34 22.96
N SER A 12 8.44 14.75 23.53
CA SER A 12 9.31 15.75 22.90
C SER A 12 9.79 15.24 21.54
N TYR A 13 10.14 16.13 20.60
CA TYR A 13 10.78 15.74 19.33
C TYR A 13 11.98 14.80 19.58
N ALA A 14 12.75 15.06 20.65
CA ALA A 14 13.86 14.21 21.05
C ALA A 14 13.43 12.78 21.45
N ASP A 15 12.25 12.61 22.06
CA ASP A 15 11.72 11.31 22.47
C ASP A 15 11.19 10.54 21.25
N THR A 16 10.52 11.22 20.32
CA THR A 16 10.08 10.63 19.04
C THR A 16 11.27 10.20 18.20
N VAL A 17 12.31 11.03 18.10
CA VAL A 17 13.55 10.67 17.39
C VAL A 17 14.23 9.49 18.08
N ARG A 18 14.30 9.46 19.42
CA ARG A 18 14.92 8.34 20.15
C ARG A 18 14.14 7.04 19.94
N SER A 19 12.81 7.09 19.96
CA SER A 19 11.94 5.94 19.72
C SER A 19 12.07 5.42 18.28
N LEU A 20 12.07 6.30 17.28
CA LEU A 20 12.21 5.91 15.87
C LEU A 20 13.60 5.37 15.51
N ASN A 21 14.63 5.75 16.26
CA ASN A 21 15.99 5.22 16.11
C ASN A 21 16.26 4.01 17.03
N ALA A 22 15.24 3.50 17.73
CA ALA A 22 15.41 2.36 18.60
C ALA A 22 15.65 1.10 17.74
N PRO A 23 16.66 0.25 18.08
CA PRO A 23 17.03 -0.90 17.25
C PRO A 23 15.92 -1.92 17.02
N ASP A 24 15.02 -2.06 18.00
CA ASP A 24 13.80 -2.88 17.94
C ASP A 24 12.84 -2.37 16.87
N ILE A 25 12.60 -1.06 16.79
CA ILE A 25 11.73 -0.45 15.77
C ILE A 25 12.31 -0.67 14.36
N HIS A 26 13.63 -0.55 14.20
CA HIS A 26 14.29 -0.87 12.93
C HIS A 26 14.16 -2.35 12.56
N GLY A 27 14.38 -3.26 13.52
CA GLY A 27 14.22 -4.69 13.30
C GLY A 27 12.80 -5.09 12.92
N ASP A 28 11.79 -4.51 13.58
CA ASP A 28 10.38 -4.73 13.28
C ASP A 28 10.00 -4.22 11.88
N LEU A 29 10.50 -3.04 11.51
CA LEU A 29 10.27 -2.46 10.18
C LEU A 29 10.91 -3.32 9.08
N ASP A 30 12.17 -3.72 9.25
CA ASP A 30 12.88 -4.57 8.29
C ASP A 30 12.20 -5.92 8.14
N ASN A 31 11.78 -6.53 9.24
CA ASN A 31 11.02 -7.78 9.22
C ASN A 31 9.67 -7.60 8.50
N ALA A 32 8.90 -6.55 8.81
CA ALA A 32 7.64 -6.27 8.15
C ALA A 32 7.81 -6.05 6.64
N CYS A 33 8.82 -5.29 6.22
CA CYS A 33 9.15 -5.11 4.81
C CYS A 33 9.57 -6.42 4.13
N GLY A 34 10.37 -7.25 4.82
CA GLY A 34 10.76 -8.57 4.35
C GLY A 34 9.56 -9.51 4.14
N GLN A 35 8.65 -9.58 5.11
CA GLN A 35 7.42 -10.36 5.02
C GLN A 35 6.50 -9.87 3.90
N LEU A 36 6.38 -8.55 3.70
CA LEU A 36 5.61 -7.97 2.61
C LEU A 36 6.18 -8.38 1.25
N ALA A 37 7.50 -8.27 1.08
CA ALA A 37 8.18 -8.66 -0.16
C ALA A 37 8.03 -10.16 -0.44
N LEU A 38 8.22 -11.01 0.57
CA LEU A 38 8.03 -12.46 0.45
C LEU A 38 6.58 -12.82 0.07
N THR A 39 5.60 -12.16 0.69
CA THR A 39 4.18 -12.35 0.36
C THR A 39 3.90 -12.00 -1.10
N ALA A 40 4.46 -10.90 -1.60
CA ALA A 40 4.29 -10.50 -3.00
C ALA A 40 4.86 -11.56 -3.98
N VAL A 41 6.03 -12.11 -3.66
CA VAL A 41 6.67 -13.18 -4.45
C VAL A 41 5.80 -14.44 -4.44
N ASN A 42 5.36 -14.89 -3.27
CA ASN A 42 4.50 -16.07 -3.13
C ASN A 42 3.18 -15.92 -3.91
N LEU A 43 2.59 -14.72 -3.91
CA LEU A 43 1.40 -14.44 -4.71
C LEU A 43 1.68 -14.58 -6.21
N LEU A 44 2.78 -14.04 -6.71
CA LEU A 44 3.17 -14.17 -8.12
C LEU A 44 3.44 -15.64 -8.52
N GLU A 45 4.07 -16.42 -7.65
CA GLU A 45 4.27 -17.86 -7.86
C GLU A 45 2.94 -18.60 -7.94
N ASN A 46 1.97 -18.25 -7.08
CA ASN A 46 0.62 -18.81 -7.15
C ASN A 46 -0.10 -18.44 -8.45
N PHE A 47 0.08 -17.20 -8.95
CA PHE A 47 -0.42 -16.81 -10.27
C PHE A 47 0.16 -17.70 -11.39
N ASP A 48 1.46 -17.99 -11.32
CA ASP A 48 2.16 -18.82 -12.30
C ASP A 48 1.74 -20.29 -12.21
N TYR A 49 1.52 -20.79 -11.00
CA TYR A 49 1.01 -22.13 -10.77
C TYR A 49 -0.38 -22.31 -11.37
N ILE A 50 -1.32 -21.40 -11.08
CA ILE A 50 -2.69 -21.45 -11.62
C ILE A 50 -2.69 -21.32 -13.15
N ALA A 51 -1.82 -20.47 -13.72
CA ALA A 51 -1.72 -20.32 -15.17
C ALA A 51 -1.42 -21.66 -15.89
N LYS A 52 -0.56 -22.50 -15.29
CA LYS A 52 -0.22 -23.83 -15.83
C LYS A 52 -1.42 -24.79 -15.75
N GLN A 53 -2.18 -24.74 -14.66
CA GLN A 53 -3.38 -25.57 -14.48
C GLN A 53 -4.50 -25.17 -15.44
N LEU A 54 -4.76 -23.86 -15.58
CA LEU A 54 -5.72 -23.33 -16.55
C LEU A 54 -5.35 -23.68 -17.99
N HIS A 55 -4.06 -23.62 -18.35
CA HIS A 55 -3.61 -24.05 -19.68
C HIS A 55 -3.97 -25.51 -19.97
N THR A 56 -3.81 -26.39 -18.97
CA THR A 56 -4.16 -27.81 -19.11
C THR A 56 -5.66 -27.98 -19.36
N ILE A 57 -6.51 -27.22 -18.66
CA ILE A 57 -7.97 -27.21 -18.86
C ILE A 57 -8.34 -26.67 -20.24
N ASP A 58 -7.68 -25.61 -20.69
CA ASP A 58 -7.93 -25.01 -22.01
C ASP A 58 -7.60 -26.00 -23.15
N LEU A 59 -6.56 -26.82 -22.98
CA LEU A 59 -6.21 -27.89 -23.95
C LEU A 59 -7.29 -28.97 -24.06
N LEU A 60 -8.08 -29.19 -23.00
CA LEU A 60 -9.23 -30.10 -23.04
C LEU A 60 -10.44 -29.52 -23.81
N ARG A 61 -10.37 -28.24 -24.21
CA ARG A 61 -11.40 -27.53 -25.01
C ARG A 61 -12.81 -27.63 -24.43
N LEU A 62 -12.91 -27.70 -23.11
CA LEU A 62 -14.20 -27.83 -22.41
C LEU A 62 -14.98 -26.51 -22.42
N ALA A 63 -14.31 -25.37 -22.51
CA ALA A 63 -14.88 -24.03 -22.55
C ALA A 63 -14.03 -23.07 -23.39
N SER A 64 -14.47 -21.81 -23.50
CA SER A 64 -13.62 -20.71 -23.94
C SER A 64 -12.33 -20.67 -23.08
N PRO A 65 -11.17 -20.40 -23.69
CA PRO A 65 -9.90 -20.46 -22.97
C PRO A 65 -9.84 -19.41 -21.85
N PHE A 66 -9.48 -19.85 -20.65
CA PHE A 66 -9.32 -18.99 -19.47
C PHE A 66 -7.95 -18.32 -19.42
N LYS A 67 -6.93 -18.95 -20.03
CA LYS A 67 -5.54 -18.48 -19.96
C LYS A 67 -5.33 -17.02 -20.43
N PRO A 68 -5.93 -16.54 -21.54
CA PRO A 68 -5.72 -15.16 -21.97
C PRO A 68 -6.20 -14.13 -20.93
N GLN A 69 -7.36 -14.37 -20.33
CA GLN A 69 -7.90 -13.50 -19.28
C GLN A 69 -7.03 -13.57 -18.02
N TRP A 70 -6.56 -14.77 -17.65
CA TRP A 70 -5.65 -14.97 -16.53
C TRP A 70 -4.32 -14.24 -16.71
N ASP A 71 -3.71 -14.34 -17.89
CA ASP A 71 -2.45 -13.69 -18.20
C ASP A 71 -2.59 -12.16 -18.13
N SER A 72 -3.75 -11.61 -18.52
CA SER A 72 -4.07 -10.19 -18.32
C SER A 72 -4.13 -9.83 -16.83
N LEU A 73 -4.87 -10.59 -16.01
CA LEU A 73 -4.96 -10.35 -14.56
C LEU A 73 -3.58 -10.42 -13.88
N ARG A 74 -2.76 -11.39 -14.29
CA ARG A 74 -1.39 -11.53 -13.80
C ARG A 74 -0.55 -10.30 -14.14
N LYS A 75 -0.67 -9.77 -15.36
CA LYS A 75 0.02 -8.54 -15.77
C LYS A 75 -0.46 -7.36 -14.92
N ASP A 76 -1.77 -7.19 -14.78
CA ASP A 76 -2.36 -6.12 -13.98
C ASP A 76 -1.88 -6.18 -12.52
N PHE A 77 -1.77 -7.39 -11.95
CA PHE A 77 -1.23 -7.57 -10.60
C PHE A 77 0.23 -7.13 -10.48
N LYS A 78 1.07 -7.50 -11.45
CA LYS A 78 2.48 -7.06 -11.49
C LYS A 78 2.58 -5.54 -11.60
N ASP A 79 1.73 -4.92 -12.40
CA ASP A 79 1.69 -3.46 -12.55
C ASP A 79 1.27 -2.80 -11.23
N VAL A 80 0.28 -3.37 -10.51
CA VAL A 80 -0.11 -2.92 -9.17
C VAL A 80 1.07 -3.01 -8.19
N LEU A 81 1.77 -4.14 -8.13
CA LEU A 81 2.95 -4.32 -7.28
C LEU A 81 4.06 -3.31 -7.59
N TRP A 82 4.35 -3.11 -8.87
CA TRP A 82 5.37 -2.18 -9.32
C TRP A 82 5.04 -0.72 -8.97
N ASN A 83 3.79 -0.33 -9.18
CA ASN A 83 3.32 1.01 -8.85
C ASN A 83 3.40 1.28 -7.35
N PHE A 84 3.02 0.32 -6.51
CA PHE A 84 3.15 0.45 -5.06
C PHE A 84 4.61 0.55 -4.62
N ARG A 85 5.50 -0.29 -5.16
CA ARG A 85 6.95 -0.18 -4.89
C ARG A 85 7.49 1.20 -5.25
N SER A 86 7.13 1.70 -6.44
CA SER A 86 7.57 3.02 -6.90
C SER A 86 7.04 4.13 -6.00
N ASN A 87 5.77 4.06 -5.60
CA ASN A 87 5.16 5.01 -4.68
C ASN A 87 5.82 5.02 -3.30
N ALA A 88 6.14 3.84 -2.75
CA ALA A 88 6.88 3.74 -1.50
C ALA A 88 8.26 4.41 -1.58
N GLY A 89 8.95 4.28 -2.71
CA GLY A 89 10.21 4.99 -2.98
C GLY A 89 10.05 6.51 -2.96
N PHE A 90 9.01 7.04 -3.61
CA PHE A 90 8.70 8.47 -3.57
C PHE A 90 8.41 8.95 -2.14
N ILE A 91 7.54 8.25 -1.40
CA ILE A 91 7.22 8.60 -0.01
C ILE A 91 8.48 8.60 0.87
N SER A 92 9.32 7.58 0.76
CA SER A 92 10.60 7.49 1.50
C SER A 92 11.51 8.68 1.19
N GLY A 93 11.67 9.03 -0.10
CA GLY A 93 12.45 10.20 -0.50
C GLY A 93 11.89 11.51 0.05
N ARG A 94 10.57 11.66 0.10
CA ARG A 94 9.90 12.83 0.68
C ARG A 94 10.09 12.93 2.18
N LEU A 95 9.98 11.81 2.90
CA LEU A 95 10.24 11.76 4.33
C LEU A 95 11.70 12.12 4.63
N LYS A 96 12.65 11.60 3.85
CA LYS A 96 14.06 11.97 3.97
C LYS A 96 14.27 13.47 3.76
N MET A 97 13.69 14.05 2.71
CA MET A 97 13.78 15.49 2.44
C MET A 97 13.17 16.33 3.58
N PHE A 98 12.04 15.88 4.13
CA PHE A 98 11.43 16.52 5.29
C PHE A 98 12.38 16.56 6.48
N CYS A 99 12.93 15.41 6.87
CA CYS A 99 13.78 15.29 8.05
C CYS A 99 15.14 15.99 7.88
N THR A 100 15.72 15.97 6.68
CA THR A 100 17.09 16.46 6.44
C THR A 100 17.18 17.90 5.96
N VAL A 101 16.13 18.43 5.34
CA VAL A 101 16.14 19.77 4.74
C VAL A 101 15.06 20.65 5.33
N VAL A 102 13.79 20.25 5.23
CA VAL A 102 12.65 21.10 5.61
C VAL A 102 12.65 21.38 7.10
N LEU A 103 12.73 20.33 7.92
CA LEU A 103 12.66 20.45 9.36
C LEU A 103 13.83 21.30 9.92
N PRO A 104 15.11 21.04 9.59
CA PRO A 104 16.20 21.89 10.06
C PRO A 104 16.10 23.35 9.62
N LEU A 105 15.63 23.61 8.39
CA LEU A 105 15.46 24.96 7.86
C LEU A 105 14.35 25.71 8.61
N THR A 106 13.26 25.03 8.96
CA THR A 106 12.14 25.62 9.72
C THR A 106 12.47 25.82 11.20
N ALA A 107 13.25 24.92 11.81
CA ALA A 107 13.62 24.98 13.23
C ALA A 107 14.69 26.04 13.55
N ARG A 108 15.41 26.57 12.54
CA ARG A 108 16.37 27.65 12.76
C ARG A 108 15.67 28.92 13.24
N ASN A 109 15.97 29.41 14.43
CA ASN A 109 15.51 30.73 14.87
C ASN A 109 16.18 31.81 14.00
N ALA A 110 15.40 32.46 13.13
CA ALA A 110 15.90 33.52 12.27
C ALA A 110 15.09 34.79 12.53
N SER A 111 15.79 35.85 12.93
CA SER A 111 15.23 37.12 13.37
C SER A 111 14.93 38.11 12.23
N THR A 112 15.09 37.70 10.97
CA THR A 112 14.92 38.57 9.80
C THR A 112 13.69 38.18 8.98
N SER A 113 12.95 39.17 8.48
CA SER A 113 11.75 38.98 7.63
C SER A 113 12.05 38.15 6.38
N ARG A 114 13.20 38.41 5.73
CA ARG A 114 13.65 37.68 4.54
C ARG A 114 13.85 36.17 4.80
N SER A 115 14.31 35.78 5.99
CA SER A 115 14.46 34.37 6.35
C SER A 115 13.12 33.70 6.66
N HIS A 116 12.14 34.46 7.13
CA HIS A 116 10.78 33.96 7.34
C HIS A 116 10.08 33.64 6.01
N ASP A 117 10.21 34.51 5.01
CA ASP A 117 9.60 34.31 3.69
C ASP A 117 10.17 33.07 2.97
N GLU A 118 11.48 32.85 3.08
CA GLU A 118 12.16 31.66 2.54
C GLU A 118 11.63 30.36 3.18
N LYS A 119 11.47 30.33 4.51
CA LYS A 119 10.90 29.17 5.22
C LYS A 119 9.47 28.87 4.77
N LEU A 120 8.64 29.92 4.65
CA LEU A 120 7.28 29.77 4.17
C LEU A 120 7.24 29.25 2.72
N GLN A 121 8.13 29.73 1.86
CA GLN A 121 8.22 29.26 0.48
C GLN A 121 8.60 27.77 0.42
N VAL A 122 9.62 27.34 1.18
CA VAL A 122 10.05 25.94 1.25
C VAL A 122 8.92 25.05 1.78
N LEU A 123 8.24 25.47 2.84
CA LEU A 123 7.09 24.74 3.40
C LEU A 123 5.95 24.61 2.38
N ARG A 124 5.57 25.71 1.70
CA ARG A 124 4.52 25.69 0.67
C ARG A 124 4.87 24.77 -0.49
N SER A 125 6.10 24.85 -1.00
CA SER A 125 6.57 23.96 -2.05
C SER A 125 6.55 22.49 -1.60
N PHE A 126 7.02 22.21 -0.38
CA PHE A 126 6.96 20.87 0.19
C PHE A 126 5.52 20.37 0.29
N MET A 127 4.60 21.17 0.83
CA MET A 127 3.19 20.79 0.98
C MET A 127 2.52 20.54 -0.36
N SER A 128 2.75 21.39 -1.37
CA SER A 128 2.18 21.23 -2.71
C SER A 128 2.58 19.89 -3.33
N ILE A 129 3.88 19.60 -3.35
CA ILE A 129 4.40 18.34 -3.92
C ILE A 129 3.88 17.13 -3.13
N SER A 130 3.81 17.23 -1.80
CA SER A 130 3.28 16.16 -0.96
C SER A 130 1.79 15.91 -1.22
N ALA A 131 1.00 16.95 -1.52
CA ALA A 131 -0.40 16.81 -1.91
C ALA A 131 -0.57 16.09 -3.26
N ASP A 132 0.31 16.37 -4.23
CA ASP A 132 0.32 15.67 -5.52
C ASP A 132 0.62 14.17 -5.34
N HIS A 133 1.60 13.83 -4.51
CA HIS A 133 1.90 12.41 -4.20
C HIS A 133 0.77 11.71 -3.43
N ALA A 134 0.06 12.41 -2.56
CA ALA A 134 -1.14 11.89 -1.90
C ALA A 134 -2.24 11.58 -2.92
N ALA A 135 -2.45 12.46 -3.91
CA ALA A 135 -3.40 12.21 -4.99
C ALA A 135 -3.03 10.96 -5.81
N ILE A 136 -1.75 10.82 -6.19
CA ILE A 136 -1.23 9.62 -6.87
C ILE A 136 -1.49 8.36 -6.03
N THR A 137 -1.21 8.42 -4.73
CA THR A 137 -1.42 7.31 -3.79
C THR A 137 -2.88 6.85 -3.79
N ARG A 138 -3.84 7.79 -3.75
CA ARG A 138 -5.27 7.47 -3.83
C ARG A 138 -5.65 6.81 -5.14
N THR A 139 -5.11 7.29 -6.26
CA THR A 139 -5.32 6.68 -7.57
C THR A 139 -4.80 5.23 -7.59
N LEU A 140 -3.63 4.97 -6.99
CA LEU A 140 -3.08 3.61 -6.89
C LEU A 140 -3.95 2.68 -6.05
N VAL A 141 -4.45 3.15 -4.90
CA VAL A 141 -5.41 2.40 -4.09
C VAL A 141 -6.67 2.09 -4.90
N GLY A 142 -7.20 3.07 -5.64
CA GLY A 142 -8.34 2.87 -6.53
C GLY A 142 -8.08 1.82 -7.61
N ASN A 143 -6.89 1.81 -8.22
CA ASN A 143 -6.50 0.83 -9.22
C ASN A 143 -6.35 -0.58 -8.63
N ALA A 144 -5.79 -0.70 -7.43
CA ALA A 144 -5.70 -1.98 -6.73
C ALA A 144 -7.09 -2.55 -6.39
N MET A 145 -8.03 -1.72 -5.97
CA MET A 145 -9.42 -2.14 -5.73
C MET A 145 -10.13 -2.59 -7.01
N LYS A 146 -9.90 -1.90 -8.14
CA LYS A 146 -10.41 -2.32 -9.45
C LYS A 146 -9.86 -3.69 -9.85
N PHE A 147 -8.58 -3.92 -9.63
CA PHE A 147 -7.94 -5.20 -9.87
C PHE A 147 -8.57 -6.32 -9.01
N THR A 148 -8.72 -6.11 -7.70
CA THR A 148 -9.38 -7.09 -6.80
C THR A 148 -10.78 -7.44 -7.28
N LYS A 149 -11.55 -6.45 -7.76
CA LYS A 149 -12.87 -6.69 -8.35
C LYS A 149 -12.79 -7.56 -9.61
N ALA A 150 -11.86 -7.28 -10.52
CA ALA A 150 -11.67 -8.07 -11.74
C ALA A 150 -11.26 -9.52 -11.44
N LEU A 151 -10.36 -9.73 -10.48
CA LEU A 151 -9.97 -11.05 -10.01
C LEU A 151 -11.16 -11.82 -9.42
N ASN A 152 -11.98 -11.16 -8.59
CA ASN A 152 -13.18 -11.77 -8.02
C ASN A 152 -14.23 -12.13 -9.07
N THR A 153 -14.39 -11.31 -10.12
CA THR A 153 -15.27 -11.64 -11.26
C THR A 153 -14.78 -12.90 -11.97
N PHE A 154 -13.49 -12.96 -12.32
CA PHE A 154 -12.91 -14.16 -12.94
C PHE A 154 -13.09 -15.39 -12.05
N HIS A 155 -12.82 -15.26 -10.75
CA HIS A 155 -12.98 -16.34 -9.78
C HIS A 155 -14.43 -16.85 -9.72
N THR A 156 -15.40 -15.94 -9.66
CA THR A 156 -16.82 -16.29 -9.60
C THR A 156 -17.27 -17.01 -10.87
N ASP A 157 -16.81 -16.56 -12.05
CA ASP A 157 -17.15 -17.19 -13.32
C ASP A 157 -16.49 -18.56 -13.47
N PHE A 158 -15.24 -18.71 -13.00
CA PHE A 158 -14.56 -19.99 -12.94
C PHE A 158 -15.27 -20.99 -12.01
N LEU A 159 -15.72 -20.55 -10.82
CA LEU A 159 -16.49 -21.38 -9.89
C LEU A 159 -17.82 -21.87 -10.49
N LYS A 160 -18.53 -21.02 -11.21
CA LYS A 160 -19.75 -21.41 -11.94
C LYS A 160 -19.42 -22.48 -12.98
N PHE A 161 -18.36 -22.28 -13.75
CA PHE A 161 -17.91 -23.28 -14.72
C PHE A 161 -17.56 -24.62 -14.06
N ALA A 162 -16.80 -24.60 -12.96
CA ALA A 162 -16.40 -25.79 -12.23
C ALA A 162 -17.58 -26.55 -11.62
N SER A 163 -18.60 -25.84 -11.11
CA SER A 163 -19.79 -26.46 -10.49
C SER A 163 -20.74 -27.10 -11.51
N GLN A 164 -20.79 -26.59 -12.74
CA GLN A 164 -21.64 -27.13 -13.81
C GLN A 164 -21.10 -28.42 -14.45
N ARG A 165 -19.83 -28.78 -14.20
CA ARG A 165 -19.21 -29.97 -14.78
C ARG A 165 -19.33 -31.18 -13.84
N VAL A 166 -20.02 -32.22 -14.31
CA VAL A 166 -20.32 -33.47 -13.57
C VAL A 166 -19.43 -34.64 -14.04
N THR A 167 -18.62 -34.46 -15.07
CA THR A 167 -17.80 -35.51 -15.68
C THR A 167 -16.41 -35.63 -15.05
N ALA A 168 -15.64 -36.65 -15.45
CA ALA A 168 -14.23 -36.84 -15.09
C ALA A 168 -13.43 -35.53 -15.21
N GLY A 169 -12.59 -35.21 -14.21
CA GLY A 169 -11.92 -33.92 -14.07
C GLY A 169 -12.53 -32.98 -13.02
N GLN A 170 -13.66 -33.37 -12.40
CA GLN A 170 -14.36 -32.53 -11.42
C GLN A 170 -13.52 -32.27 -10.16
N ARG A 171 -12.69 -33.23 -9.72
CA ARG A 171 -11.85 -33.07 -8.54
C ARG A 171 -10.78 -32.00 -8.80
N GLU A 172 -10.09 -32.11 -9.92
CA GLU A 172 -9.04 -31.20 -10.35
C GLU A 172 -9.59 -29.77 -10.54
N LEU A 173 -10.79 -29.65 -11.13
CA LEU A 173 -11.47 -28.36 -11.27
C LEU A 173 -11.86 -27.75 -9.93
N ARG A 174 -12.34 -28.56 -8.97
CA ARG A 174 -12.66 -28.10 -7.61
C ARG A 174 -11.41 -27.69 -6.85
N GLU A 175 -10.34 -28.47 -6.93
CA GLU A 175 -9.05 -28.15 -6.31
C GLU A 175 -8.47 -26.85 -6.87
N LEU A 176 -8.56 -26.64 -8.19
CA LEU A 176 -8.13 -25.38 -8.81
C LEU A 176 -9.00 -24.21 -8.39
N ALA A 177 -10.32 -24.40 -8.29
CA ALA A 177 -11.24 -23.38 -7.81
C ALA A 177 -10.93 -22.98 -6.36
N GLN A 178 -10.61 -23.95 -5.49
CA GLN A 178 -10.19 -23.67 -4.12
C GLN A 178 -8.89 -22.86 -4.08
N LYS A 179 -7.87 -23.25 -4.87
CA LYS A 179 -6.61 -22.48 -4.96
C LYS A 179 -6.84 -21.05 -5.45
N LEU A 180 -7.79 -20.86 -6.35
CA LEU A 180 -8.18 -19.55 -6.85
C LEU A 180 -8.91 -18.72 -5.77
N THR A 181 -9.74 -19.36 -4.94
CA THR A 181 -10.34 -18.74 -3.74
C THR A 181 -9.25 -18.26 -2.78
N ASP A 182 -8.27 -19.12 -2.48
CA ASP A 182 -7.19 -18.81 -1.55
C ASP A 182 -6.33 -17.66 -2.08
N LEU A 183 -5.99 -17.68 -3.38
CA LEU A 183 -5.24 -16.60 -4.02
C LEU A 183 -6.02 -15.28 -3.99
N GLU A 184 -7.31 -15.29 -4.31
CA GLU A 184 -8.16 -14.10 -4.29
C GLU A 184 -8.19 -13.48 -2.88
N SER A 185 -8.41 -14.31 -1.87
CA SER A 185 -8.39 -13.89 -0.46
C SER A 185 -7.04 -13.26 -0.08
N ASN A 186 -5.94 -13.93 -0.42
CA ASN A 186 -4.59 -13.45 -0.09
C ASN A 186 -4.25 -12.14 -0.83
N VAL A 187 -4.62 -12.02 -2.10
CA VAL A 187 -4.48 -10.78 -2.88
C VAL A 187 -5.27 -9.65 -2.24
N ARG A 188 -6.52 -9.91 -1.84
CA ARG A 188 -7.37 -8.92 -1.20
C ARG A 188 -6.75 -8.42 0.10
N GLN A 189 -6.31 -9.34 0.96
CA GLN A 189 -5.64 -9.00 2.22
C GLN A 189 -4.36 -8.18 1.99
N TYR A 190 -3.53 -8.58 1.02
CA TYR A 190 -2.31 -7.88 0.65
C TYR A 190 -2.59 -6.46 0.14
N VAL A 191 -3.58 -6.30 -0.75
CA VAL A 191 -4.01 -4.98 -1.25
C VAL A 191 -4.55 -4.11 -0.13
N THR A 192 -5.36 -4.66 0.78
CA THR A 192 -5.88 -3.94 1.94
C THR A 192 -4.74 -3.48 2.86
N LEU A 193 -3.76 -4.34 3.15
CA LEU A 193 -2.59 -4.01 3.97
C LEU A 193 -1.78 -2.85 3.37
N ILE A 194 -1.55 -2.87 2.05
CA ILE A 194 -0.85 -1.77 1.37
C ILE A 194 -1.70 -0.49 1.37
N ALA A 195 -3.01 -0.61 1.12
CA ALA A 195 -3.88 0.55 1.10
C ALA A 195 -3.97 1.24 2.47
N THR A 196 -4.02 0.49 3.58
CA THR A 196 -4.07 1.06 4.94
C THR A 196 -2.75 1.68 5.35
N THR A 197 -1.62 1.04 5.05
CA THR A 197 -0.28 1.59 5.32
C THR A 197 -0.02 2.87 4.53
N MET A 198 -0.49 2.95 3.27
CA MET A 198 -0.32 4.15 2.45
C MET A 198 -1.29 5.28 2.81
N SER A 199 -2.51 4.97 3.25
CA SER A 199 -3.48 6.00 3.68
C SER A 199 -3.10 6.68 4.99
N PHE A 200 -2.25 6.07 5.83
CA PHE A 200 -1.76 6.70 7.06
C PHE A 200 -0.88 7.93 6.79
N ASN A 201 -0.22 7.99 5.62
CA ASN A 201 0.60 9.13 5.21
C ASN A 201 -0.22 10.36 4.76
N ASP A 202 -1.51 10.18 4.45
CA ASP A 202 -2.43 11.27 4.08
C ASP A 202 -2.84 12.15 5.29
N LEU A 203 -2.53 11.75 6.52
CA LEU A 203 -2.83 12.51 7.74
C LEU A 203 -1.80 13.62 8.05
N PHE A 204 -0.60 13.57 7.48
CA PHE A 204 0.44 14.56 7.74
C PHE A 204 0.24 15.95 7.08
N PRO A 205 -0.37 16.13 5.89
CA PRO A 205 -0.39 17.44 5.24
C PRO A 205 -1.44 18.42 5.77
N ILE A 206 -2.58 17.94 6.30
CA ILE A 206 -3.75 18.82 6.51
C ILE A 206 -3.80 19.41 7.93
N ASP A 207 -3.37 18.66 8.95
CA ASP A 207 -3.43 19.14 10.34
C ASP A 207 -2.21 19.96 10.77
N CYS A 208 -1.08 19.86 10.05
CA CYS A 208 0.10 20.70 10.30
C CYS A 208 -0.18 22.20 10.06
N VAL A 209 -1.04 22.54 9.10
CA VAL A 209 -1.41 23.95 8.83
C VAL A 209 -2.28 24.51 9.97
N LYS A 210 -3.19 23.70 10.54
CA LYS A 210 -4.01 24.12 11.68
C LYS A 210 -3.20 24.24 12.97
N GLN A 211 -2.24 23.35 13.21
CA GLN A 211 -1.39 23.39 14.40
C GLN A 211 -0.29 24.48 14.33
N MET A 212 0.31 24.73 13.17
CA MET A 212 1.28 25.84 13.04
C MET A 212 0.60 27.21 13.05
N GLY A 213 -0.64 27.33 12.55
CA GLY A 213 -1.42 28.57 12.65
C GLY A 213 -1.85 28.93 14.08
N THR A 214 -1.97 27.94 14.99
CA THR A 214 -2.30 28.19 16.41
C THR A 214 -1.07 28.52 17.26
N PHE A 215 0.14 28.13 16.84
CA PHE A 215 1.38 28.49 17.53
C PHE A 215 1.81 29.96 17.35
N GLN A 216 1.19 30.69 16.41
CA GLN A 216 1.44 32.13 16.19
C GLN A 216 0.49 33.07 16.93
N ILE A 217 -0.52 32.57 17.66
CA ILE A 217 -1.52 33.40 18.37
C ILE A 217 -1.33 33.38 19.91
N ARG A 218 -0.27 32.72 20.40
CA ARG A 218 0.15 32.80 21.81
C ARG A 218 1.64 33.12 21.93
N MET A 219 2.02 34.30 21.47
CA MET A 219 3.13 35.09 22.01
C MET A 219 2.73 36.55 22.01
#